data_AF-A0AB38IHP1-F1
#
_entry.id   AF-A0AB38IHP1-F1
#
_cell.length_a   1.000
_cell.length_b   1.000
_cell.length_c   1.000
_cell.angle_alpha   90.00
_cell.angle_beta   90.00
_cell.angle_gamma   90.00
#
_symmetry.space_group_name_H-M   'P 1'
#
loop_
_entity.id
_entity.type
_entity.pdbx_description
1 polymer ?
#
loop_
_entity_poly.entity_id
_entity_poly.type
_entity_poly.pdbx_seq_one_letter_code
_entity_poly.pdbx_strand_id
1 'polypeptide(L)'
;MKDVSEQKKKSAPEAKGATAVRKFHTHSIPLDMEDIARDWEKPVVDAGIAAKASVIVRVGMLDLGAGTGSFRVREMMHRIAYPLGVHVRADVNLTDIEATCTDGRNRITEVVDLPSTGVNTERIWLLEHFADWFSVNLGKGSMYHVDSQLSDGVVKHLDERDASQYSADLAKRLRERAKVEAEAANGSVDEALDLASKTKVLVTSVAKSLDDDNEEAHRLLADSAEVTPVEDKAAEEKAYDDAEVFTGDSNESVESANAANGATAESPAASSTKRKNRVPKEYAEHFNERSDEEKAKGGITVRQAHERLDLIERRKPLYKPWFSGLASALACAAFVFLLGGGPYDMIGAFVGAGLGQWMRRRLFAYHLNQFFVTFVCVAAAALACTGTLRLIGIFDPVALSHDTAYIGAMLFVIPGFPLITGGLDMAKIDFPSGIQRVAYVLCIILMATLAGWAVAVMVHLHPEGFEPLGLDPWVNGLLRFVAAFVGVWGFSVLFNSPQRMCLTAALIGAIMDTLRLELQDFNVAPEMATFIGAFLAGILASVWRSSVRRGWLPPHLGYPRICLTVPSIVIMVPGLYMYRAMWYLGSFQTMNALDWAFRAFMVIICLPIGLAMARVVTDKSWRYDI
;
A
#
# COMPACT_ATOMS: atom_id res chain seq x y z
N MET A 1 50.07 28.92 8.49
CA MET A 1 49.97 27.44 8.67
C MET A 1 49.07 27.02 9.86
N LYS A 2 48.49 27.95 10.64
CA LYS A 2 47.54 27.64 11.73
C LYS A 2 46.05 27.72 11.32
N ASP A 3 45.71 28.40 10.22
CA ASP A 3 44.30 28.54 9.78
C ASP A 3 43.72 27.32 9.03
N VAL A 4 44.56 26.44 8.47
CA VAL A 4 44.07 25.30 7.67
C VAL A 4 43.57 24.14 8.56
N SER A 5 43.99 24.09 9.84
CA SER A 5 43.57 23.05 10.78
C SER A 5 42.22 23.32 11.47
N GLU A 6 41.79 24.59 11.58
CA GLU A 6 40.48 24.92 12.16
C GLU A 6 39.33 24.78 11.14
N GLN A 7 39.56 25.12 9.87
CA GLN A 7 38.58 24.84 8.81
C GLN A 7 38.32 23.34 8.63
N LYS A 8 39.34 22.48 8.82
CA LYS A 8 39.17 21.01 8.75
C LYS A 8 38.40 20.40 9.91
N LYS A 9 38.29 21.10 11.06
CA LYS A 9 37.46 20.68 12.20
C LYS A 9 36.01 21.18 12.09
N LYS A 10 35.79 22.34 11.46
CA LYS A 10 34.43 22.86 11.18
C LYS A 10 33.73 22.17 10.01
N SER A 11 34.46 21.63 9.02
CA SER A 11 33.89 20.92 7.87
C SER A 11 33.62 19.42 8.09
N ALA A 12 34.08 18.85 9.21
CA ALA A 12 33.89 17.43 9.54
C ALA A 12 32.44 17.01 9.90
N PRO A 13 31.59 17.84 10.56
CA PRO A 13 30.18 17.54 10.77
C PRO A 13 29.35 17.72 9.49
N GLU A 14 29.60 18.77 8.72
CA GLU A 14 28.90 19.07 7.45
C GLU A 14 29.12 17.98 6.39
N ALA A 15 30.37 17.50 6.25
CA ALA A 15 30.69 16.39 5.35
C ALA A 15 30.03 15.06 5.79
N LYS A 16 29.83 14.85 7.09
CA LYS A 16 29.10 13.68 7.60
C LYS A 16 27.59 13.80 7.38
N GLY A 17 27.02 14.99 7.54
CA GLY A 17 25.61 15.28 7.26
C GLY A 17 25.27 15.07 5.78
N ALA A 18 26.01 15.71 4.87
CA ALA A 18 25.78 15.57 3.43
C ALA A 18 25.97 14.11 2.94
N THR A 19 26.98 13.39 3.46
CA THR A 19 27.19 11.97 3.11
C THR A 19 26.09 11.07 3.70
N ALA A 20 25.58 11.38 4.90
CA ALA A 20 24.45 10.67 5.48
C ALA A 20 23.20 10.87 4.63
N VAL A 21 22.81 12.11 4.32
CA VAL A 21 21.59 12.44 3.58
C VAL A 21 21.62 11.89 2.14
N ARG A 22 22.81 11.90 1.48
CA ARG A 22 22.98 11.39 0.10
C ARG A 22 22.78 9.89 -0.04
N LYS A 23 22.95 9.13 1.04
CA LYS A 23 22.69 7.68 1.05
C LYS A 23 21.19 7.36 1.01
N PHE A 24 20.33 8.30 1.42
CA PHE A 24 18.92 8.02 1.74
C PHE A 24 17.94 8.31 0.61
N HIS A 25 18.38 8.90 -0.50
CA HIS A 25 17.47 9.34 -1.54
C HIS A 25 18.01 9.03 -2.94
N THR A 26 17.26 8.24 -3.70
CA THR A 26 17.41 8.07 -5.16
C THR A 26 16.59 9.13 -5.87
N HIS A 27 16.98 10.40 -5.72
CA HIS A 27 16.33 11.48 -6.44
C HIS A 27 16.72 11.46 -7.91
N SER A 28 15.74 11.63 -8.80
CA SER A 28 15.99 12.09 -10.17
C SER A 28 16.34 13.58 -10.21
N ILE A 29 15.86 14.36 -9.22
CA ILE A 29 16.21 15.78 -9.02
C ILE A 29 16.74 15.98 -7.59
N PRO A 30 18.06 16.22 -7.40
CA PRO A 30 18.65 16.26 -6.06
C PRO A 30 18.11 17.43 -5.24
N LEU A 31 17.73 17.15 -3.98
CA LEU A 31 17.49 18.18 -2.97
C LEU A 31 18.75 19.02 -2.75
N ASP A 32 18.57 20.26 -2.29
CA ASP A 32 19.70 21.05 -1.77
C ASP A 32 20.18 20.43 -0.45
N MET A 33 21.18 19.55 -0.57
CA MET A 33 21.69 18.75 0.54
C MET A 33 22.38 19.60 1.62
N GLU A 34 22.78 20.83 1.28
CA GLU A 34 23.40 21.77 2.20
C GLU A 34 22.37 22.29 3.22
N ASP A 35 21.14 22.56 2.78
CA ASP A 35 20.05 23.01 3.64
C ASP A 35 19.61 21.93 4.64
N ILE A 36 19.57 20.67 4.21
CA ILE A 36 19.23 19.53 5.09
C ILE A 36 20.35 19.27 6.10
N ALA A 37 21.60 19.33 5.65
CA ALA A 37 22.76 19.13 6.52
C ALA A 37 22.83 20.22 7.62
N ARG A 38 22.47 21.46 7.31
CA ARG A 38 22.43 22.57 8.27
C ARG A 38 21.39 22.36 9.38
N ASP A 39 20.27 21.73 9.04
CA ASP A 39 19.14 21.55 9.96
C ASP A 39 19.07 20.14 10.57
N TRP A 40 20.09 19.30 10.35
CA TRP A 40 20.12 17.88 10.74
C TRP A 40 19.89 17.63 12.24
N GLU A 41 20.49 18.44 13.10
CA GLU A 41 20.35 18.32 14.57
C GLU A 41 19.22 19.18 15.14
N LYS A 42 18.55 19.98 14.31
CA LYS A 42 17.44 20.85 14.76
C LYS A 42 16.18 20.01 14.98
N PRO A 43 15.29 20.44 15.90
CA PRO A 43 13.93 19.90 15.97
C PRO A 43 13.26 20.01 14.60
N VAL A 44 12.56 18.96 14.14
CA VAL A 44 11.96 18.92 12.78
C VAL A 44 10.96 20.06 12.57
N VAL A 45 10.29 20.51 13.64
CA VAL A 45 9.34 21.64 13.60
C VAL A 45 10.02 22.95 13.20
N ASP A 46 11.24 23.16 13.68
CA ASP A 46 12.02 24.38 13.48
C ASP A 46 12.97 24.29 12.28
N ALA A 47 13.02 23.14 11.61
CA ALA A 47 13.86 22.89 10.45
C ALA A 47 13.28 23.55 9.19
N GLY A 48 14.13 23.85 8.20
CA GLY A 48 13.72 24.37 6.91
C GLY A 48 12.84 23.40 6.13
N ILE A 49 12.12 23.93 5.13
CA ILE A 49 11.18 23.15 4.32
C ILE A 49 11.84 21.95 3.62
N ALA A 50 13.11 22.07 3.20
CA ALA A 50 13.86 20.97 2.60
C ALA A 50 14.03 19.79 3.58
N ALA A 51 14.34 20.06 4.84
CA ALA A 51 14.46 19.02 5.87
C ALA A 51 13.09 18.39 6.20
N LYS A 52 12.03 19.19 6.33
CA LYS A 52 10.65 18.69 6.52
C LYS A 52 10.19 17.83 5.34
N ALA A 53 10.39 18.30 4.10
CA ALA A 53 10.05 17.59 2.88
C ALA A 53 10.79 16.24 2.78
N SER A 54 12.08 16.22 3.13
CA SER A 54 12.88 14.97 3.10
C SER A 54 12.29 13.87 3.99
N VAL A 55 11.73 14.21 5.15
CA VAL A 55 11.09 13.21 6.03
C VAL A 55 9.77 12.72 5.42
N ILE A 56 8.96 13.64 4.88
CA ILE A 56 7.66 13.32 4.31
C ILE A 56 7.80 12.44 3.06
N VAL A 57 8.66 12.83 2.11
CA VAL A 57 8.86 12.08 0.87
C VAL A 57 9.52 10.74 1.13
N ARG A 58 10.45 10.66 2.10
CA ARG A 58 11.06 9.38 2.48
C ARG A 58 10.06 8.40 3.09
N VAL A 59 9.10 8.87 3.90
CA VAL A 59 7.99 8.02 4.38
C VAL A 59 7.15 7.54 3.21
N GLY A 60 6.83 8.43 2.27
CA GLY A 60 6.09 8.08 1.05
C GLY A 60 6.81 7.01 0.21
N MET A 61 8.10 7.19 -0.03
CA MET A 61 8.96 6.25 -0.76
C MET A 61 9.00 4.87 -0.07
N LEU A 62 9.14 4.83 1.26
CA LEU A 62 9.17 3.56 1.98
C LEU A 62 7.82 2.84 1.96
N ASP A 63 6.70 3.58 2.00
CA ASP A 63 5.35 3.01 1.94
C ASP A 63 5.01 2.52 0.52
N LEU A 64 5.34 3.30 -0.51
CA LEU A 64 5.20 2.89 -1.92
C LEU A 64 6.05 1.66 -2.21
N GLY A 65 7.31 1.64 -1.76
CA GLY A 65 8.22 0.50 -1.92
C GLY A 65 7.83 -0.73 -1.09
N ALA A 66 6.95 -0.57 -0.10
CA ALA A 66 6.32 -1.67 0.62
C ALA A 66 5.10 -2.26 -0.13
N GLY A 67 4.68 -1.61 -1.22
CA GLY A 67 3.60 -2.04 -2.10
C GLY A 67 2.29 -1.27 -1.92
N THR A 68 2.19 -0.35 -0.96
CA THR A 68 0.95 0.38 -0.64
C THR A 68 0.40 1.14 -1.85
N GLY A 69 -0.94 1.21 -1.98
CA GLY A 69 -1.63 1.95 -3.04
C GLY A 69 -1.44 3.46 -2.94
N SER A 70 -1.48 4.16 -4.08
CA SER A 70 -1.13 5.59 -4.19
C SER A 70 -1.92 6.49 -3.26
N PHE A 71 -3.23 6.26 -3.15
CA PHE A 71 -4.11 7.03 -2.26
C PHE A 71 -3.62 6.99 -0.81
N ARG A 72 -3.24 5.81 -0.32
CA ARG A 72 -2.79 5.64 1.06
C ARG A 72 -1.37 6.16 1.29
N VAL A 73 -0.50 6.10 0.28
CA VAL A 73 0.80 6.76 0.32
C VAL A 73 0.61 8.27 0.48
N ARG A 74 -0.29 8.90 -0.31
CA ARG A 74 -0.65 10.32 -0.18
C ARG A 74 -1.19 10.64 1.21
N GLU A 75 -2.10 9.82 1.72
CA GLU A 75 -2.64 9.95 3.08
C GLU A 75 -1.54 9.89 4.13
N MET A 76 -0.59 8.94 4.02
CA MET A 76 0.55 8.83 4.94
C MET A 76 1.45 10.06 4.90
N MET A 77 1.74 10.57 3.70
CA MET A 77 2.54 11.79 3.53
C MET A 77 1.84 13.00 4.17
N HIS A 78 0.52 13.13 3.99
CA HIS A 78 -0.28 14.17 4.67
C HIS A 78 -0.24 14.05 6.20
N ARG A 79 -0.28 12.83 6.74
CA ARG A 79 -0.20 12.61 8.20
C ARG A 79 1.14 13.04 8.80
N ILE A 80 2.24 12.89 8.06
CA ILE A 80 3.55 13.37 8.50
C ILE A 80 3.67 14.89 8.31
N ALA A 81 3.08 15.43 7.23
CA ALA A 81 3.14 16.85 6.92
C ALA A 81 2.30 17.72 7.86
N TYR A 82 1.13 17.23 8.30
CA TYR A 82 0.20 17.98 9.14
C TYR A 82 0.79 18.41 10.50
N PRO A 83 1.49 17.56 11.28
CA PRO A 83 2.24 17.98 12.46
C PRO A 83 3.33 19.02 12.21
N LEU A 84 3.86 19.09 10.99
CA LEU A 84 4.97 19.96 10.61
C LEU A 84 4.54 21.34 10.08
N GLY A 85 3.23 21.55 9.92
CA GLY A 85 2.68 22.76 9.29
C GLY A 85 2.92 22.84 7.79
N VAL A 86 3.22 21.70 7.15
CA VAL A 86 3.53 21.65 5.71
C VAL A 86 2.33 21.09 4.97
N HIS A 87 1.93 21.74 3.87
CA HIS A 87 1.00 21.18 2.91
C HIS A 87 1.75 20.43 1.83
N VAL A 88 1.26 19.24 1.48
CA VAL A 88 1.88 18.39 0.47
C VAL A 88 0.86 18.06 -0.61
N ARG A 89 1.24 18.25 -1.86
CA ARG A 89 0.55 17.71 -3.02
C ARG A 89 1.49 16.69 -3.65
N ALA A 90 1.10 15.42 -3.62
CA ALA A 90 1.91 14.34 -4.21
C ALA A 90 1.14 13.66 -5.34
N ASP A 91 1.82 13.43 -6.44
CA ASP A 91 1.45 12.48 -7.48
C ASP A 91 2.26 11.19 -7.27
N VAL A 92 1.59 10.05 -7.22
CA VAL A 92 2.18 8.78 -6.78
C VAL A 92 1.91 7.71 -7.83
N ASN A 93 2.93 7.41 -8.61
CA ASN A 93 2.93 6.39 -9.63
C ASN A 93 3.39 5.04 -9.06
N LEU A 94 3.55 4.02 -9.93
CA LEU A 94 3.98 2.68 -9.52
C LEU A 94 5.41 2.65 -8.96
N THR A 95 6.31 3.45 -9.55
CA THR A 95 7.75 3.44 -9.25
C THR A 95 8.29 4.80 -8.86
N ASP A 96 7.49 5.85 -8.85
CA ASP A 96 7.95 7.21 -8.63
C ASP A 96 6.92 8.03 -7.85
N ILE A 97 7.43 9.03 -7.14
CA ILE A 97 6.65 10.00 -6.39
C ILE A 97 7.13 11.39 -6.77
N GLU A 98 6.21 12.21 -7.24
CA GLU A 98 6.42 13.65 -7.40
C GLU A 98 5.65 14.38 -6.31
N ALA A 99 6.36 15.04 -5.38
CA ALA A 99 5.77 15.70 -4.23
C ALA A 99 6.15 17.17 -4.17
N THR A 100 5.15 18.04 -4.17
CA THR A 100 5.30 19.47 -3.90
C THR A 100 4.91 19.79 -2.47
N CYS A 101 5.86 20.28 -1.68
CA CYS A 101 5.68 20.67 -0.29
C CYS A 101 5.69 22.20 -0.16
N THR A 102 4.77 22.77 0.63
CA THR A 102 4.71 24.22 0.92
C THR A 102 4.46 24.48 2.40
N ASP A 103 5.21 25.42 2.98
CA ASP A 103 5.04 25.94 4.36
C ASP A 103 4.42 27.36 4.31
N GLY A 104 3.62 27.63 3.26
CA GLY A 104 3.00 28.93 2.97
C GLY A 104 3.94 30.00 2.42
N ARG A 105 5.23 30.00 2.84
CA ARG A 105 6.25 30.97 2.40
C ARG A 105 7.16 30.44 1.30
N ASN A 106 7.62 29.20 1.47
CA ASN A 106 8.54 28.53 0.56
C ASN A 106 7.86 27.29 -0.03
N ARG A 107 8.23 26.93 -1.25
CA ARG A 107 7.74 25.74 -1.94
C ARG A 107 8.90 24.97 -2.53
N ILE A 108 8.90 23.66 -2.35
CA ILE A 108 9.87 22.75 -2.93
C ILE A 108 9.13 21.59 -3.61
N THR A 109 9.61 21.18 -4.77
CA THR A 109 9.10 20.01 -5.49
C THR A 109 10.21 18.98 -5.56
N GLU A 110 9.89 17.74 -5.20
CA GLU A 110 10.81 16.62 -5.10
C GLU A 110 10.29 15.47 -5.96
N VAL A 111 11.18 14.85 -6.72
CA VAL A 111 10.89 13.64 -7.50
C VAL A 111 11.82 12.53 -7.02
N VAL A 112 11.22 11.40 -6.66
CA VAL A 112 11.93 10.23 -6.14
C VAL A 112 11.52 8.99 -6.92
N ASP A 113 12.52 8.25 -7.38
CA ASP A 113 12.34 7.00 -8.12
C ASP A 113 12.72 5.79 -7.24
N LEU A 114 11.91 4.74 -7.34
CA LEU A 114 12.14 3.46 -6.69
C LEU A 114 12.75 2.46 -7.69
N PRO A 115 13.85 1.79 -7.31
CA PRO A 115 14.53 0.85 -8.20
C PRO A 115 13.76 -0.46 -8.42
N SER A 116 12.80 -0.78 -7.54
CA SER A 116 12.03 -2.02 -7.59
C SER A 116 10.71 -1.89 -6.86
N THR A 117 9.68 -2.55 -7.36
CA THR A 117 8.41 -2.73 -6.65
C THR A 117 8.43 -4.03 -5.84
N GLY A 118 7.83 -4.01 -4.67
CA GLY A 118 7.80 -5.15 -3.76
C GLY A 118 6.61 -5.08 -2.82
N VAL A 119 6.41 -6.16 -2.06
CA VAL A 119 5.35 -6.23 -1.05
C VAL A 119 5.99 -6.57 0.28
N ASN A 120 5.83 -5.69 1.26
CA ASN A 120 6.31 -5.91 2.62
C ASN A 120 5.29 -5.34 3.63
N THR A 121 4.38 -6.21 4.08
CA THR A 121 3.32 -5.82 5.02
C THR A 121 3.85 -5.49 6.41
N GLU A 122 4.97 -6.06 6.85
CA GLU A 122 5.62 -5.63 8.10
C GLU A 122 6.07 -4.17 7.99
N ARG A 123 6.69 -3.78 6.87
CA ARG A 123 7.11 -2.39 6.66
C ARG A 123 5.93 -1.43 6.69
N ILE A 124 4.83 -1.79 6.03
CA ILE A 124 3.56 -1.03 6.09
C ILE A 124 3.08 -0.87 7.53
N TRP A 125 3.11 -1.94 8.33
CA TRP A 125 2.69 -1.92 9.73
C TRP A 125 3.60 -1.04 10.60
N LEU A 126 4.93 -1.12 10.40
CA LEU A 126 5.90 -0.29 11.12
C LEU A 126 5.79 1.19 10.76
N LEU A 127 5.51 1.53 9.51
CA LEU A 127 5.31 2.93 9.08
C LEU A 127 4.05 3.54 9.70
N GLU A 128 2.98 2.77 9.93
CA GLU A 128 1.82 3.25 10.71
C GLU A 128 2.21 3.58 12.16
N HIS A 129 3.00 2.73 12.82
CA HIS A 129 3.49 2.99 14.17
C HIS A 129 4.45 4.19 14.21
N PHE A 130 5.29 4.35 13.19
CA PHE A 130 6.17 5.50 13.03
C PHE A 130 5.38 6.80 12.90
N ALA A 131 4.33 6.83 12.07
CA ALA A 131 3.50 8.03 11.90
C ALA A 131 2.80 8.44 13.21
N ASP A 132 2.28 7.46 13.96
CA ASP A 132 1.68 7.72 15.27
C ASP A 132 2.71 8.21 16.29
N TRP A 133 3.89 7.57 16.37
CA TRP A 133 4.99 8.02 17.21
C TRP A 133 5.46 9.44 16.88
N PHE A 134 5.57 9.74 15.58
CA PHE A 134 5.99 11.04 15.09
C PHE A 134 4.99 12.14 15.48
N SER A 135 3.68 11.89 15.29
CA SER A 135 2.61 12.81 15.68
C SER A 135 2.61 13.08 17.19
N VAL A 136 2.70 12.01 18.00
CA VAL A 136 2.66 12.08 19.48
C VAL A 136 3.82 12.90 20.04
N ASN A 137 5.02 12.66 19.53
CA ASN A 137 6.20 13.38 20.00
C ASN A 137 6.27 14.83 19.52
N LEU A 138 5.46 15.22 18.53
CA LEU A 138 5.26 16.60 18.10
C LEU A 138 4.12 17.31 18.87
N GLY A 139 3.56 16.63 19.87
CA GLY A 139 2.50 17.15 20.74
C GLY A 139 1.10 17.03 20.14
N LYS A 140 0.91 16.26 19.07
CA LYS A 140 -0.42 15.93 18.50
C LYS A 140 -0.89 14.57 19.01
N GLY A 141 -2.19 14.27 18.91
CA GLY A 141 -2.73 12.96 19.28
C GLY A 141 -2.24 11.83 18.36
N SER A 142 -2.38 10.57 18.82
CA SER A 142 -2.26 9.42 17.91
C SER A 142 -3.50 9.37 17.01
N MET A 143 -3.31 9.25 15.69
CA MET A 143 -4.40 9.23 14.73
C MET A 143 -4.94 7.81 14.49
N TYR A 144 -4.10 6.78 14.55
CA TYR A 144 -4.45 5.45 14.05
C TYR A 144 -4.53 4.38 15.13
N HIS A 145 -3.60 4.39 16.10
CA HIS A 145 -3.58 3.53 17.26
C HIS A 145 -4.24 4.20 18.48
N VAL A 146 -5.02 3.42 19.25
CA VAL A 146 -5.68 3.94 20.47
C VAL A 146 -4.67 4.19 21.59
N ASP A 147 -3.58 3.44 21.59
CA ASP A 147 -2.55 3.49 22.61
C ASP A 147 -1.25 4.05 22.01
N SER A 148 -0.98 5.33 22.27
CA SER A 148 0.25 6.00 21.84
C SER A 148 1.51 5.43 22.50
N GLN A 149 1.38 4.83 23.69
CA GLN A 149 2.51 4.22 24.41
C GLN A 149 2.98 2.94 23.72
N LEU A 150 2.07 2.21 23.07
CA LEU A 150 2.42 1.07 22.22
C LEU A 150 3.26 1.51 21.03
N SER A 151 2.82 2.52 20.29
CA SER A 151 3.55 3.06 19.13
C SER A 151 4.93 3.58 19.54
N ASP A 152 5.03 4.29 20.66
CA ASP A 152 6.30 4.78 21.18
C ASP A 152 7.26 3.66 21.57
N GLY A 153 6.78 2.61 22.24
CA GLY A 153 7.62 1.48 22.58
C GLY A 153 8.10 0.69 21.36
N VAL A 154 7.24 0.45 20.37
CA VAL A 154 7.58 -0.27 19.12
C VAL A 154 8.62 0.50 18.32
N VAL A 155 8.46 1.83 18.15
CA VAL A 155 9.39 2.66 17.39
C VAL A 155 10.73 2.80 18.12
N LYS A 156 10.73 2.86 19.46
CA LYS A 156 11.95 2.89 20.27
C LYS A 156 12.77 1.60 20.16
N HIS A 157 12.11 0.45 19.97
CA HIS A 157 12.73 -0.88 19.91
C HIS A 157 12.70 -1.49 18.51
N LEU A 158 12.77 -0.65 17.47
CA LEU A 158 12.90 -1.07 16.07
C LEU A 158 14.16 -1.92 15.80
N ASP A 159 15.13 -1.96 16.73
CA ASP A 159 16.34 -2.78 16.63
C ASP A 159 16.10 -4.26 16.95
N GLU A 160 15.01 -4.59 17.65
CA GLU A 160 14.71 -5.98 18.04
C GLU A 160 14.19 -6.79 16.84
N ARG A 161 14.67 -8.03 16.69
CA ARG A 161 14.34 -8.86 15.51
C ARG A 161 12.84 -9.11 15.31
N ASP A 162 12.06 -9.23 16.38
CA ASP A 162 10.63 -9.53 16.30
C ASP A 162 9.80 -8.41 16.94
N ALA A 163 9.58 -7.34 16.17
CA ALA A 163 8.77 -6.19 16.58
C ALA A 163 7.32 -6.57 16.91
N SER A 164 6.80 -7.68 16.34
CA SER A 164 5.45 -8.17 16.61
C SER A 164 5.35 -8.90 17.95
N GLN A 165 6.38 -9.64 18.36
CA GLN A 165 6.45 -10.19 19.71
C GLN A 165 6.63 -9.08 20.75
N TYR A 166 7.55 -8.16 20.50
CA TYR A 166 7.78 -7.03 21.39
C TYR A 166 6.52 -6.18 21.59
N SER A 167 5.80 -5.85 20.50
CA SER A 167 4.55 -5.08 20.60
C SER A 167 3.50 -5.79 21.44
N ALA A 168 3.44 -7.12 21.39
CA ALA A 168 2.51 -7.89 22.19
C ALA A 168 2.88 -7.98 23.66
N ASP A 169 4.17 -8.19 23.95
CA ASP A 169 4.66 -8.21 25.32
C ASP A 169 4.51 -6.83 25.97
N LEU A 170 4.77 -5.76 25.21
CA LEU A 170 4.52 -4.40 25.65
C LEU A 170 3.03 -4.15 25.91
N ALA A 171 2.14 -4.53 24.98
CA ALA A 171 0.71 -4.40 25.17
C ALA A 171 0.20 -5.19 26.39
N LYS A 172 0.80 -6.36 26.68
CA LYS A 172 0.50 -7.14 27.87
C LYS A 172 0.92 -6.40 29.14
N ARG A 173 2.15 -5.87 29.17
CA ARG A 173 2.67 -5.07 30.30
C ARG A 173 1.85 -3.80 30.54
N LEU A 174 1.45 -3.09 29.48
CA LEU A 174 0.61 -1.89 29.59
C LEU A 174 -0.77 -2.23 30.15
N ARG A 175 -1.36 -3.34 29.72
CA ARG A 175 -2.65 -3.81 30.27
C ARG A 175 -2.53 -4.26 31.72
N GLU A 176 -1.44 -4.93 32.10
CA GLU A 176 -1.17 -5.30 33.50
C GLU A 176 -0.98 -4.06 34.38
N ARG A 177 -0.23 -3.05 33.91
CA ARG A 177 -0.10 -1.76 34.61
C ARG A 177 -1.46 -1.07 34.77
N ALA A 178 -2.25 -0.97 33.71
CA ALA A 178 -3.58 -0.37 33.77
C ALA A 178 -4.52 -1.12 34.73
N LYS A 179 -4.41 -2.46 34.83
CA LYS A 179 -5.15 -3.25 35.82
C LYS A 179 -4.68 -2.96 37.24
N VAL A 180 -3.38 -2.92 37.49
CA VAL A 180 -2.82 -2.59 38.80
C VAL A 180 -3.16 -1.16 39.22
N GLU A 181 -3.12 -0.21 38.30
CA GLU A 181 -3.56 1.17 38.52
C GLU A 181 -5.07 1.24 38.82
N ALA A 182 -5.90 0.47 38.11
CA ALA A 182 -7.33 0.38 38.39
C ALA A 182 -7.63 -0.29 39.75
N GLU A 183 -6.86 -1.32 40.12
CA GLU A 183 -6.95 -1.98 41.43
C GLU A 183 -6.47 -1.07 42.57
N ALA A 184 -5.45 -0.24 42.33
CA ALA A 184 -4.98 0.78 43.27
C ALA A 184 -5.96 1.96 43.39
N ALA A 185 -6.66 2.31 42.31
CA ALA A 185 -7.64 3.40 42.29
C ALA A 185 -9.02 3.02 42.89
N ASN A 186 -9.28 1.73 43.11
CA ASN A 186 -10.49 1.22 43.79
C ASN A 186 -10.60 1.62 45.28
N GLY A 187 -9.65 2.39 45.83
CA GLY A 187 -9.77 3.07 47.13
C GLY A 187 -10.53 4.40 47.11
N SER A 188 -10.79 4.97 45.93
CA SER A 188 -11.54 6.23 45.73
C SER A 188 -12.41 6.10 44.48
N VAL A 189 -13.49 5.34 44.60
CA VAL A 189 -14.36 4.88 43.50
C VAL A 189 -14.92 6.04 42.65
N ASP A 190 -15.03 7.25 43.19
CA ASP A 190 -15.53 8.42 42.46
C ASP A 190 -14.49 9.07 41.52
N GLU A 191 -13.21 9.12 41.89
CA GLU A 191 -12.15 9.70 41.04
C GLU A 191 -11.73 8.77 39.89
N ALA A 192 -11.75 7.45 40.13
CA ALA A 192 -11.40 6.46 39.11
C ALA A 192 -12.47 6.37 38.01
N LEU A 193 -13.75 6.49 38.38
CA LEU A 193 -14.86 6.52 37.42
C LEU A 193 -14.89 7.85 36.66
N ASP A 194 -14.51 8.96 37.29
CA ASP A 194 -14.39 10.26 36.64
C ASP A 194 -13.16 10.34 35.72
N LEU A 195 -12.04 9.69 36.05
CA LEU A 195 -10.85 9.61 35.18
C LEU A 195 -11.04 8.62 34.02
N ALA A 196 -11.67 7.46 34.26
CA ALA A 196 -11.98 6.49 33.22
C ALA A 196 -13.11 6.98 32.30
N SER A 197 -14.10 7.70 32.84
CA SER A 197 -15.11 8.38 32.03
C SER A 197 -14.52 9.60 31.32
N LYS A 198 -13.65 10.42 31.93
CA LYS A 198 -12.94 11.49 31.21
C LYS A 198 -12.00 10.93 30.14
N THR A 199 -11.28 9.83 30.34
CA THR A 199 -10.41 9.27 29.29
C THR A 199 -11.24 8.64 28.17
N LYS A 200 -12.34 7.97 28.50
CA LYS A 200 -13.27 7.39 27.52
C LYS A 200 -14.10 8.45 26.81
N VAL A 201 -14.53 9.51 27.49
CA VAL A 201 -15.25 10.65 26.95
C VAL A 201 -14.30 11.55 26.19
N LEU A 202 -13.07 11.81 26.62
CA LEU A 202 -12.07 12.59 25.87
C LEU A 202 -11.66 11.85 24.60
N VAL A 203 -11.50 10.52 24.61
CA VAL A 203 -11.22 9.74 23.39
C VAL A 203 -12.45 9.66 22.47
N THR A 204 -13.66 9.55 23.02
CA THR A 204 -14.90 9.51 22.22
C THR A 204 -15.33 10.91 21.74
N SER A 205 -15.05 11.96 22.51
CA SER A 205 -15.34 13.36 22.20
C SER A 205 -14.25 13.97 21.34
N VAL A 206 -13.00 13.52 21.42
CA VAL A 206 -11.96 13.85 20.43
C VAL A 206 -12.23 13.07 19.14
N ALA A 207 -12.65 11.80 19.19
CA ALA A 207 -13.09 11.12 17.96
C ALA A 207 -14.34 11.74 17.32
N LYS A 208 -15.26 12.28 18.13
CA LYS A 208 -16.47 12.98 17.67
C LYS A 208 -16.20 14.43 17.28
N SER A 209 -15.36 15.14 18.02
CA SER A 209 -14.89 16.49 17.64
C SER A 209 -13.97 16.42 16.43
N LEU A 210 -13.28 15.30 16.16
CA LEU A 210 -12.54 15.11 14.92
C LEU A 210 -13.45 14.75 13.74
N ASP A 211 -14.62 14.13 13.98
CA ASP A 211 -15.66 14.05 12.95
C ASP A 211 -16.24 15.44 12.64
N ASP A 212 -16.37 16.31 13.67
CA ASP A 212 -16.87 17.70 13.59
C ASP A 212 -15.79 18.70 13.05
N ASP A 213 -14.51 18.54 13.39
CA ASP A 213 -13.36 19.37 12.97
C ASP A 213 -12.94 18.99 11.54
N ASN A 214 -13.08 17.71 11.18
CA ASN A 214 -13.03 17.27 9.80
C ASN A 214 -14.26 17.82 9.04
N GLU A 215 -15.43 17.93 9.68
CA GLU A 215 -16.60 18.67 9.14
C GLU A 215 -16.37 20.17 8.99
N GLU A 216 -15.56 20.83 9.84
CA GLU A 216 -15.22 22.25 9.74
C GLU A 216 -14.16 22.50 8.65
N ALA A 217 -13.12 21.64 8.58
CA ALA A 217 -12.16 21.63 7.48
C ALA A 217 -12.81 21.27 6.12
N HIS A 218 -13.84 20.43 6.11
CA HIS A 218 -14.61 20.08 4.91
C HIS A 218 -15.75 21.07 4.60
N ARG A 219 -16.34 21.77 5.58
CA ARG A 219 -17.27 22.90 5.37
C ARG A 219 -16.55 24.08 4.74
N LEU A 220 -15.33 24.38 5.16
CA LEU A 220 -14.51 25.44 4.55
C LEU A 220 -14.15 25.12 3.08
N LEU A 221 -14.12 23.83 2.71
CA LEU A 221 -13.98 23.38 1.31
C LEU A 221 -15.32 23.41 0.53
N ALA A 222 -16.46 23.22 1.22
CA ALA A 222 -17.80 23.27 0.62
C ALA A 222 -18.33 24.71 0.42
N ASP A 223 -18.05 25.63 1.35
CA ASP A 223 -18.40 27.06 1.21
C ASP A 223 -17.59 27.74 0.10
N SER A 224 -16.44 27.19 -0.29
CA SER A 224 -15.72 27.61 -1.50
C SER A 224 -16.38 27.20 -2.83
N ALA A 225 -17.50 26.45 -2.80
CA ALA A 225 -18.27 26.05 -3.97
C ALA A 225 -19.62 26.79 -4.12
N GLU A 226 -20.09 27.56 -3.12
CA GLU A 226 -21.27 28.41 -3.28
C GLU A 226 -20.89 29.75 -3.92
N VAL A 227 -20.66 29.73 -5.24
CA VAL A 227 -20.91 30.91 -6.06
C VAL A 227 -22.42 31.03 -6.21
N THR A 228 -23.02 31.96 -5.48
CA THR A 228 -24.42 32.38 -5.70
C THR A 228 -24.63 32.69 -7.19
N PRO A 229 -25.66 32.12 -7.85
CA PRO A 229 -25.95 32.45 -9.23
C PRO A 229 -26.41 33.91 -9.30
N VAL A 230 -25.70 34.71 -10.09
CA VAL A 230 -26.17 36.05 -10.47
C VAL A 230 -27.39 35.85 -11.36
N GLU A 231 -28.54 36.29 -10.85
CA GLU A 231 -29.82 36.25 -11.55
C GLU A 231 -29.74 36.93 -12.92
N ASP A 232 -30.36 36.27 -13.89
CA ASP A 232 -30.66 36.73 -15.24
C ASP A 232 -31.17 38.18 -15.27
N LYS A 233 -30.53 39.00 -16.10
CA LYS A 233 -31.22 40.04 -16.85
C LYS A 233 -31.05 39.76 -18.33
N ALA A 234 -32.07 39.10 -18.87
CA ALA A 234 -32.33 38.98 -20.29
C ALA A 234 -32.44 40.37 -20.95
N ALA A 235 -31.74 40.56 -22.08
CA ALA A 235 -32.17 41.39 -23.20
C ALA A 235 -31.31 41.10 -24.44
N GLU A 236 -31.97 40.53 -25.47
CA GLU A 236 -31.82 40.82 -26.92
C GLU A 236 -30.44 40.64 -27.61
N GLU A 237 -30.27 40.17 -28.85
CA GLU A 237 -31.10 39.59 -29.91
C GLU A 237 -30.11 39.25 -31.07
N LYS A 238 -30.30 38.08 -31.73
CA LYS A 238 -29.95 37.68 -33.13
C LYS A 238 -28.56 37.95 -33.78
N ALA A 239 -28.01 36.87 -34.37
CA ALA A 239 -27.91 36.58 -35.84
C ALA A 239 -26.72 35.63 -36.10
N TYR A 240 -26.92 34.38 -36.59
CA TYR A 240 -26.79 33.93 -38.01
C TYR A 240 -25.44 34.35 -38.66
N ASP A 241 -24.64 33.53 -39.34
CA ASP A 241 -24.65 32.13 -39.78
C ASP A 241 -23.26 31.80 -40.39
N ASP A 242 -23.00 30.51 -40.63
CA ASP A 242 -22.14 29.91 -41.67
C ASP A 242 -20.63 30.23 -41.72
N ALA A 243 -19.73 29.26 -41.47
CA ALA A 243 -19.31 28.14 -42.33
C ALA A 243 -18.32 28.54 -43.44
N GLU A 244 -17.07 28.09 -43.30
CA GLU A 244 -16.22 27.41 -44.29
C GLU A 244 -14.81 27.21 -43.68
N VAL A 245 -14.37 25.99 -43.37
CA VAL A 245 -13.79 24.95 -44.25
C VAL A 245 -12.25 25.06 -44.38
N PHE A 246 -11.62 24.00 -43.85
CA PHE A 246 -10.41 23.30 -44.29
C PHE A 246 -8.99 23.82 -43.94
N THR A 247 -8.40 23.03 -43.03
CA THR A 247 -7.01 22.56 -42.91
C THR A 247 -5.97 23.00 -43.94
N GLY A 248 -4.79 23.36 -43.46
CA GLY A 248 -3.58 23.49 -44.26
C GLY A 248 -2.35 23.58 -43.36
N ASP A 249 -1.53 22.55 -43.45
CA ASP A 249 -0.38 22.19 -42.63
C ASP A 249 0.85 23.11 -42.81
N SER A 250 1.82 22.91 -41.91
CA SER A 250 3.27 23.02 -42.11
C SER A 250 4.02 24.34 -41.85
N ASN A 251 4.89 24.21 -40.85
CA ASN A 251 6.34 24.44 -40.85
C ASN A 251 6.97 25.82 -40.56
N GLU A 252 8.03 25.67 -39.74
CA GLU A 252 9.27 26.44 -39.69
C GLU A 252 9.14 27.87 -39.14
N SER A 253 9.76 28.27 -38.04
CA SER A 253 11.16 28.19 -37.57
C SER A 253 11.49 29.65 -37.18
N VAL A 254 11.88 29.90 -35.93
CA VAL A 254 13.26 30.21 -35.52
C VAL A 254 13.71 31.63 -35.90
N GLU A 255 14.22 32.32 -34.88
CA GLU A 255 15.09 33.51 -34.92
C GLU A 255 14.43 34.83 -35.40
N SER A 256 14.81 36.01 -34.94
CA SER A 256 15.69 36.51 -33.88
C SER A 256 15.62 38.04 -33.96
N ALA A 257 15.86 38.67 -32.82
CA ALA A 257 16.62 39.93 -32.68
C ALA A 257 16.21 41.16 -33.52
N ASN A 258 15.79 42.21 -32.81
CA ASN A 258 16.53 43.48 -32.62
C ASN A 258 15.52 44.55 -32.16
N ALA A 259 15.63 45.15 -30.97
CA ALA A 259 16.69 46.01 -30.45
C ALA A 259 16.70 47.43 -31.08
N ALA A 260 16.73 48.43 -30.18
CA ALA A 260 17.01 49.86 -30.37
C ALA A 260 15.89 50.70 -31.00
N ASN A 261 15.58 51.93 -30.59
CA ASN A 261 16.02 52.92 -29.60
C ASN A 261 14.85 53.92 -29.55
N GLY A 262 14.41 54.52 -28.44
CA GLY A 262 15.16 55.39 -27.56
C GLY A 262 14.74 56.85 -27.81
N ALA A 263 14.08 57.50 -26.82
CA ALA A 263 14.18 58.94 -26.52
C ALA A 263 13.11 59.40 -25.50
N THR A 264 13.59 59.61 -24.26
CA THR A 264 13.31 60.70 -23.30
C THR A 264 12.25 61.76 -23.62
N ALA A 265 11.29 61.97 -22.71
CA ALA A 265 11.07 63.24 -21.97
C ALA A 265 9.89 63.11 -20.97
N GLU A 266 10.00 63.83 -19.86
CA GLU A 266 9.24 63.70 -18.60
C GLU A 266 7.81 64.29 -18.60
N SER A 267 7.10 63.85 -17.55
CA SER A 267 5.68 63.99 -17.17
C SER A 267 5.16 65.43 -16.98
N PRO A 268 3.82 65.64 -16.92
CA PRO A 268 3.21 65.66 -15.58
C PRO A 268 1.82 65.00 -15.43
N ALA A 269 1.73 64.23 -14.35
CA ALA A 269 0.60 64.08 -13.40
C ALA A 269 -0.77 63.54 -13.86
N ALA A 270 -1.07 62.29 -13.46
CA ALA A 270 -2.33 61.92 -12.77
C ALA A 270 -2.33 60.46 -12.25
N SER A 271 -2.40 60.32 -10.92
CA SER A 271 -2.85 59.18 -10.10
C SER A 271 -2.61 57.73 -10.58
N SER A 272 -1.54 57.09 -10.07
CA SER A 272 -1.47 55.63 -10.00
C SER A 272 -2.08 55.15 -8.68
N THR A 273 -3.32 54.70 -8.75
CA THR A 273 -3.95 53.96 -7.65
C THR A 273 -3.19 52.64 -7.50
N LYS A 274 -2.42 52.52 -6.41
CA LYS A 274 -1.81 51.26 -5.96
C LYS A 274 -2.88 50.16 -5.95
N ARG A 275 -2.89 49.31 -6.96
CA ARG A 275 -3.67 48.07 -6.95
C ARG A 275 -3.00 47.17 -5.91
N LYS A 276 -3.51 47.22 -4.67
CA LYS A 276 -3.15 46.27 -3.62
C LYS A 276 -3.42 44.88 -4.16
N ASN A 277 -2.38 44.09 -4.40
CA ASN A 277 -2.50 42.64 -4.46
C ASN A 277 -3.03 42.18 -3.09
N ARG A 278 -4.35 42.07 -2.98
CA ARG A 278 -4.97 41.33 -1.89
C ARG A 278 -4.88 39.86 -2.27
N VAL A 279 -3.84 39.20 -1.76
CA VAL A 279 -3.87 37.75 -1.55
C VAL A 279 -5.11 37.47 -0.68
N PRO A 280 -5.97 36.50 -1.02
CA PRO A 280 -7.12 36.16 -0.18
C PRO A 280 -6.61 35.79 1.21
N LYS A 281 -7.00 36.57 2.23
CA LYS A 281 -6.49 36.41 3.60
C LYS A 281 -7.05 35.17 4.31
N GLU A 282 -8.20 34.67 3.90
CA GLU A 282 -8.91 33.59 4.61
C GLU A 282 -8.22 32.21 4.51
N TYR A 283 -7.39 31.95 3.49
CA TYR A 283 -6.66 30.67 3.37
C TYR A 283 -5.49 30.52 4.37
N ALA A 284 -5.04 31.60 5.01
CA ALA A 284 -3.83 31.63 5.83
C ALA A 284 -4.09 31.82 7.34
N GLU A 285 -5.35 32.07 7.75
CA GLU A 285 -5.66 32.48 9.12
C GLU A 285 -5.66 31.33 10.15
N HIS A 286 -5.69 30.06 9.71
CA HIS A 286 -5.52 28.90 10.60
C HIS A 286 -4.09 28.66 11.11
N PHE A 287 -3.11 29.47 10.68
CA PHE A 287 -1.68 29.26 10.95
C PHE A 287 -1.01 30.45 11.62
N ASN A 288 -1.70 31.13 12.55
CA ASN A 288 -0.99 32.02 13.47
C ASN A 288 0.01 31.23 14.32
N GLU A 289 1.15 31.85 14.57
CA GLU A 289 2.33 31.27 15.21
C GLU A 289 1.98 30.56 16.53
N ARG A 290 2.45 29.31 16.64
CA ARG A 290 2.34 28.47 17.82
C ARG A 290 2.98 29.18 19.03
N SER A 291 2.31 29.19 20.18
CA SER A 291 2.82 29.82 21.41
C SER A 291 4.15 29.16 21.84
N ASP A 292 5.06 29.94 22.42
CA ASP A 292 6.41 29.47 22.77
C ASP A 292 6.41 28.33 23.81
N GLU A 293 5.29 28.07 24.50
CA GLU A 293 5.09 26.92 25.39
C GLU A 293 4.91 25.58 24.64
N GLU A 294 4.35 25.59 23.42
CA GLU A 294 4.23 24.38 22.60
C GLU A 294 5.53 24.05 21.85
N LYS A 295 6.40 25.04 21.62
CA LYS A 295 7.78 24.84 21.12
C LYS A 295 8.70 24.21 22.18
N ALA A 296 8.35 24.31 23.47
CA ALA A 296 9.21 23.96 24.60
C ALA A 296 9.20 22.46 24.98
N LYS A 297 8.27 21.64 24.46
CA LYS A 297 8.32 20.18 24.64
C LYS A 297 9.28 19.58 23.61
N GLY A 298 10.50 19.27 24.04
CA GLY A 298 11.62 18.79 23.22
C GLY A 298 11.20 17.93 22.02
N GLY A 299 11.23 18.54 20.84
CA GLY A 299 10.82 17.89 19.58
C GLY A 299 11.83 16.86 19.10
N ILE A 300 11.34 15.89 18.31
CA ILE A 300 12.19 14.97 17.54
C ILE A 300 13.10 15.80 16.63
N THR A 301 14.38 15.43 16.53
CA THR A 301 15.31 16.05 15.57
C THR A 301 15.19 15.42 14.18
N VAL A 302 15.60 16.16 13.13
CA VAL A 302 15.63 15.63 11.75
C VAL A 302 16.44 14.35 11.67
N ARG A 303 17.60 14.30 12.36
CA ARG A 303 18.40 13.08 12.49
C ARG A 303 17.62 11.93 13.12
N GLN A 304 16.95 12.15 14.24
CA GLN A 304 16.21 11.08 14.92
C GLN A 304 15.09 10.52 14.05
N ALA A 305 14.36 11.36 13.32
CA ALA A 305 13.34 10.91 12.39
C ALA A 305 13.94 10.02 11.29
N HIS A 306 15.02 10.47 10.64
CA HIS A 306 15.72 9.71 9.60
C HIS A 306 16.39 8.44 10.13
N GLU A 307 16.94 8.43 11.35
CA GLU A 307 17.51 7.24 11.99
C GLU A 307 16.43 6.16 12.21
N ARG A 308 15.23 6.55 12.67
CA ARG A 308 14.12 5.61 12.85
C ARG A 308 13.62 5.05 11.51
N LEU A 309 13.55 5.88 10.48
CA LEU A 309 13.25 5.42 9.12
C LEU A 309 14.33 4.48 8.57
N ASP A 310 15.60 4.74 8.89
CA ASP A 310 16.74 3.89 8.56
C ASP A 310 16.62 2.48 9.14
N LEU A 311 16.13 2.38 10.38
CA LEU A 311 15.88 1.09 11.03
C LEU A 311 14.76 0.32 10.31
N ILE A 312 13.71 1.01 9.86
CA ILE A 312 12.60 0.39 9.10
C ILE A 312 13.08 -0.04 7.70
N GLU A 313 13.89 0.78 7.04
CA GLU A 313 14.40 0.51 5.69
C GLU A 313 15.37 -0.68 5.67
N ARG A 314 16.32 -0.71 6.61
CA ARG A 314 17.39 -1.73 6.68
C ARG A 314 16.93 -3.06 7.29
N ARG A 315 15.69 -3.15 7.76
CA ARG A 315 15.13 -4.41 8.26
C ARG A 315 15.18 -5.47 7.17
N LYS A 316 15.86 -6.57 7.49
CA LYS A 316 15.92 -7.75 6.63
C LYS A 316 14.52 -8.39 6.58
N PRO A 317 14.15 -9.05 5.48
CA PRO A 317 12.92 -9.83 5.42
C PRO A 317 12.81 -10.79 6.61
N LEU A 318 11.60 -10.94 7.17
CA LEU A 318 11.32 -11.81 8.33
C LEU A 318 11.73 -13.25 8.05
N TYR A 319 11.50 -13.68 6.81
CA TYR A 319 11.59 -15.08 6.44
C TYR A 319 12.80 -15.34 5.55
N LYS A 320 13.56 -16.38 5.95
CA LYS A 320 14.65 -16.93 5.13
C LYS A 320 14.09 -17.49 3.82
N PRO A 321 14.91 -17.55 2.74
CA PRO A 321 14.45 -18.07 1.44
C PRO A 321 13.83 -19.46 1.49
N TRP A 322 14.36 -20.37 2.32
CA TRP A 322 13.82 -21.73 2.47
C TRP A 322 12.41 -21.74 3.09
N PHE A 323 12.16 -20.87 4.08
CA PHE A 323 10.86 -20.78 4.73
C PHE A 323 9.83 -20.14 3.82
N SER A 324 10.23 -19.14 3.02
CA SER A 324 9.38 -18.58 1.97
C SER A 324 9.04 -19.62 0.90
N GLY A 325 9.99 -20.49 0.51
CA GLY A 325 9.74 -21.63 -0.37
C GLY A 325 8.73 -22.60 0.23
N LEU A 326 8.92 -23.02 1.49
CA LEU A 326 7.99 -23.91 2.19
C LEU A 326 6.58 -23.32 2.31
N ALA A 327 6.46 -22.05 2.68
CA ALA A 327 5.17 -21.37 2.78
C ALA A 327 4.44 -21.31 1.42
N SER A 328 5.18 -21.06 0.34
CA SER A 328 4.64 -21.11 -1.02
C SER A 328 4.25 -22.52 -1.44
N ALA A 329 5.02 -23.53 -1.07
CA ALA A 329 4.71 -24.94 -1.34
C ALA A 329 3.40 -25.36 -0.67
N LEU A 330 3.24 -25.03 0.60
CA LEU A 330 2.00 -25.27 1.36
C LEU A 330 0.82 -24.49 0.77
N ALA A 331 1.03 -23.22 0.39
CA ALA A 331 -0.01 -22.42 -0.22
C ALA A 331 -0.50 -22.98 -1.55
N CYS A 332 0.42 -23.35 -2.45
CA CYS A 332 0.08 -23.91 -3.76
C CYS A 332 -0.55 -25.29 -3.64
N ALA A 333 -0.08 -26.15 -2.73
CA ALA A 333 -0.69 -27.46 -2.48
C ALA A 333 -2.13 -27.33 -1.96
N ALA A 334 -2.34 -26.45 -0.97
CA ALA A 334 -3.66 -26.17 -0.45
C ALA A 334 -4.59 -25.56 -1.52
N PHE A 335 -4.04 -24.69 -2.38
CA PHE A 335 -4.80 -24.11 -3.47
C PHE A 335 -5.22 -25.14 -4.54
N VAL A 336 -4.33 -26.06 -4.88
CA VAL A 336 -4.66 -27.18 -5.78
C VAL A 336 -5.80 -28.00 -5.22
N PHE A 337 -5.80 -28.30 -3.91
CA PHE A 337 -6.93 -28.96 -3.26
C PHE A 337 -8.24 -28.16 -3.40
N LEU A 338 -8.20 -26.84 -3.21
CA LEU A 338 -9.39 -25.97 -3.36
C LEU A 338 -9.94 -25.93 -4.79
N LEU A 339 -9.08 -26.14 -5.79
CA LEU A 339 -9.50 -26.26 -7.19
C LEU A 339 -10.06 -27.65 -7.54
N GLY A 340 -10.01 -28.62 -6.62
CA GLY A 340 -10.43 -30.00 -6.84
C GLY A 340 -9.27 -30.96 -7.19
N GLY A 341 -8.02 -30.57 -6.97
CA GLY A 341 -6.86 -31.43 -7.22
C GLY A 341 -6.70 -32.57 -6.21
N GLY A 342 -6.24 -33.71 -6.71
CA GLY A 342 -5.97 -34.88 -5.90
C GLY A 342 -4.66 -34.78 -5.09
N PRO A 343 -4.38 -35.75 -4.21
CA PRO A 343 -3.15 -35.77 -3.42
C PRO A 343 -1.87 -35.74 -4.26
N TYR A 344 -1.86 -36.39 -5.42
CA TYR A 344 -0.72 -36.36 -6.35
C TYR A 344 -0.50 -34.96 -6.93
N ASP A 345 -1.57 -34.26 -7.33
CA ASP A 345 -1.50 -32.88 -7.80
C ASP A 345 -0.93 -31.96 -6.70
N MET A 346 -1.35 -32.17 -5.46
CA MET A 346 -0.86 -31.40 -4.30
C MET A 346 0.64 -31.60 -4.08
N ILE A 347 1.14 -32.83 -4.20
CA ILE A 347 2.57 -33.14 -4.03
C ILE A 347 3.40 -32.50 -5.16
N GLY A 348 2.94 -32.63 -6.41
CA GLY A 348 3.60 -32.01 -7.56
C GLY A 348 3.68 -30.49 -7.41
N ALA A 349 2.57 -29.85 -7.05
CA ALA A 349 2.51 -28.42 -6.81
C ALA A 349 3.36 -27.97 -5.60
N PHE A 350 3.41 -28.78 -4.54
CA PHE A 350 4.25 -28.52 -3.36
C PHE A 350 5.73 -28.42 -3.75
N VAL A 351 6.25 -29.44 -4.46
CA VAL A 351 7.67 -29.47 -4.86
C VAL A 351 7.98 -28.38 -5.89
N GLY A 352 7.12 -28.22 -6.90
CA GLY A 352 7.28 -27.23 -7.95
C GLY A 352 7.29 -25.80 -7.42
N ALA A 353 6.25 -25.40 -6.67
CA ALA A 353 6.16 -24.06 -6.10
C ALA A 353 7.24 -23.80 -5.03
N GLY A 354 7.58 -24.81 -4.23
CA GLY A 354 8.64 -24.69 -3.22
C GLY A 354 10.00 -24.37 -3.81
N LEU A 355 10.40 -25.11 -4.86
CA LEU A 355 11.64 -24.87 -5.59
C LEU A 355 11.60 -23.57 -6.40
N GLY A 356 10.48 -23.31 -7.09
CA GLY A 356 10.28 -22.10 -7.88
C GLY A 356 10.40 -20.83 -7.03
N GLN A 357 9.74 -20.79 -5.87
CA GLN A 357 9.79 -19.63 -4.98
C GLN A 357 11.15 -19.49 -4.27
N TRP A 358 11.79 -20.60 -3.88
CA TRP A 358 13.15 -20.57 -3.34
C TRP A 358 14.14 -19.98 -4.34
N MET A 359 14.05 -20.41 -5.61
CA MET A 359 14.88 -19.89 -6.69
C MET A 359 14.58 -18.41 -6.95
N ARG A 360 13.30 -18.03 -7.01
CA ARG A 360 12.86 -16.63 -7.16
C ARG A 360 13.50 -15.72 -6.11
N ARG A 361 13.47 -16.10 -4.83
CA ARG A 361 14.10 -15.34 -3.74
C ARG A 361 15.61 -15.18 -3.92
N ARG A 362 16.28 -16.18 -4.45
CA ARG A 362 17.74 -16.16 -4.67
C ARG A 362 18.12 -15.32 -5.88
N LEU A 363 17.35 -15.37 -6.96
CA LEU A 363 17.59 -14.57 -8.16
C LEU A 363 17.35 -13.07 -7.91
N PHE A 364 16.35 -12.71 -7.09
CA PHE A 364 16.15 -11.31 -6.70
C PHE A 364 17.29 -10.73 -5.86
N ALA A 365 18.05 -11.57 -5.15
CA ALA A 365 19.24 -11.10 -4.44
C ALA A 365 20.37 -10.64 -5.39
N TYR A 366 20.31 -11.01 -6.67
CA TYR A 366 21.25 -10.56 -7.71
C TYR A 366 20.72 -9.38 -8.54
N HIS A 367 19.61 -8.74 -8.14
CA HIS A 367 19.03 -7.58 -8.84
C HIS A 367 18.71 -7.83 -10.34
N LEU A 368 18.32 -9.07 -10.68
CA LEU A 368 17.88 -9.42 -12.03
C LEU A 368 16.49 -8.86 -12.36
N ASN A 369 16.21 -8.66 -13.66
CA ASN A 369 14.92 -8.16 -14.14
C ASN A 369 13.76 -9.10 -13.73
N GLN A 370 12.70 -8.52 -13.14
CA GLN A 370 11.48 -9.20 -12.69
C GLN A 370 10.88 -10.14 -13.74
N PHE A 371 10.79 -9.71 -15.01
CA PHE A 371 10.17 -10.50 -16.07
C PHE A 371 10.99 -11.75 -16.39
N PHE A 372 12.32 -11.60 -16.44
CA PHE A 372 13.24 -12.71 -16.66
C PHE A 372 13.22 -13.69 -15.49
N VAL A 373 13.29 -13.18 -14.25
CA VAL A 373 13.21 -14.02 -13.04
C VAL A 373 11.90 -14.79 -13.02
N THR A 374 10.78 -14.13 -13.35
CA THR A 374 9.46 -14.76 -13.42
C THR A 374 9.46 -15.92 -14.41
N PHE A 375 9.92 -15.71 -15.64
CA PHE A 375 9.98 -16.74 -16.66
C PHE A 375 10.79 -17.96 -16.21
N VAL A 376 12.03 -17.74 -15.73
CA VAL A 376 12.93 -18.81 -15.30
C VAL A 376 12.36 -19.58 -14.09
N CYS A 377 11.75 -18.87 -13.14
CA CYS A 377 11.17 -19.50 -11.95
C CYS A 377 9.94 -20.33 -12.24
N VAL A 378 9.05 -19.87 -13.13
CA VAL A 378 7.89 -20.65 -13.55
C VAL A 378 8.32 -21.88 -14.34
N ALA A 379 9.27 -21.72 -15.29
CA ALA A 379 9.77 -22.85 -16.06
C ALA A 379 10.40 -23.92 -15.16
N ALA A 380 11.24 -23.53 -14.20
CA ALA A 380 11.82 -24.46 -13.24
C ALA A 380 10.78 -25.10 -12.31
N ALA A 381 9.77 -24.36 -11.86
CA ALA A 381 8.68 -24.90 -11.05
C ALA A 381 7.86 -25.94 -11.80
N ALA A 382 7.53 -25.68 -13.07
CA ALA A 382 6.80 -26.61 -13.93
C ALA A 382 7.61 -27.87 -14.23
N LEU A 383 8.91 -27.73 -14.55
CA LEU A 383 9.82 -28.87 -14.74
C LEU A 383 10.01 -29.70 -13.46
N ALA A 384 10.11 -29.05 -12.30
CA ALA A 384 10.21 -29.74 -11.02
C ALA A 384 8.91 -30.48 -10.66
N CYS A 385 7.75 -29.87 -10.89
CA CYS A 385 6.44 -30.50 -10.68
C CYS A 385 6.28 -31.75 -11.56
N THR A 386 6.48 -31.59 -12.87
CA THR A 386 6.39 -32.68 -13.86
C THR A 386 7.41 -33.79 -13.62
N GLY A 387 8.65 -33.44 -13.28
CA GLY A 387 9.67 -34.41 -12.89
C GLY A 387 9.27 -35.20 -11.65
N THR A 388 8.68 -34.54 -10.65
CA THR A 388 8.18 -35.19 -9.43
C THR A 388 7.06 -36.17 -9.74
N LEU A 389 6.06 -35.77 -10.54
CA LEU A 389 4.96 -36.66 -10.93
C LEU A 389 5.46 -37.85 -11.76
N ARG A 390 6.38 -37.63 -12.70
CA ARG A 390 6.97 -38.74 -13.49
C ARG A 390 7.75 -39.72 -12.62
N LEU A 391 8.43 -39.25 -11.57
CA LEU A 391 9.13 -40.13 -10.62
C LEU A 391 8.14 -40.96 -9.78
N ILE A 392 7.06 -40.36 -9.31
CA ILE A 392 5.98 -41.09 -8.61
C ILE A 392 5.30 -42.07 -9.56
N GLY A 393 5.13 -41.68 -10.82
CA GLY A 393 4.57 -42.47 -11.92
C GLY A 393 5.31 -43.79 -12.20
N ILE A 394 6.58 -43.91 -11.78
CA ILE A 394 7.34 -45.17 -11.85
C ILE A 394 6.75 -46.22 -10.91
N PHE A 395 6.19 -45.80 -9.77
CA PHE A 395 5.63 -46.68 -8.75
C PHE A 395 4.10 -46.78 -8.83
N ASP A 396 3.42 -45.68 -9.16
CA ASP A 396 1.97 -45.64 -9.35
C ASP A 396 1.60 -44.91 -10.66
N PRO A 397 1.15 -45.64 -11.70
CA PRO A 397 0.77 -45.07 -13.00
C PRO A 397 -0.35 -44.02 -12.92
N VAL A 398 -1.16 -44.02 -11.85
CA VAL A 398 -2.23 -43.02 -11.65
C VAL A 398 -1.66 -41.62 -11.52
N ALA A 399 -0.41 -41.45 -11.07
CA ALA A 399 0.23 -40.15 -10.98
C ALA A 399 0.49 -39.48 -12.35
N LEU A 400 0.48 -40.25 -13.46
CA LEU A 400 0.69 -39.74 -14.81
C LEU A 400 -0.56 -39.13 -15.45
N SER A 401 -1.76 -39.37 -14.91
CA SER A 401 -3.01 -38.73 -15.37
C SER A 401 -3.26 -37.36 -14.73
N HIS A 402 -2.43 -36.98 -13.76
CA HIS A 402 -2.52 -35.73 -13.00
C HIS A 402 -1.73 -34.59 -13.67
N ASP A 403 -1.98 -34.38 -14.96
CA ASP A 403 -1.31 -33.36 -15.76
C ASP A 403 -1.64 -31.93 -15.30
N THR A 404 -2.65 -31.71 -14.46
CA THR A 404 -3.08 -30.38 -14.00
C THR A 404 -2.20 -29.80 -12.89
N ALA A 405 -1.38 -30.62 -12.23
CA ALA A 405 -0.56 -30.23 -11.09
C ALA A 405 0.42 -29.07 -11.38
N TYR A 406 0.96 -28.97 -12.60
CA TYR A 406 1.89 -27.90 -12.95
C TYR A 406 1.22 -26.52 -12.97
N ILE A 407 -0.09 -26.45 -13.21
CA ILE A 407 -0.87 -25.20 -13.13
C ILE A 407 -0.83 -24.70 -11.69
N GLY A 408 -1.02 -25.60 -10.71
CA GLY A 408 -0.90 -25.29 -9.29
C GLY A 408 0.50 -24.79 -8.90
N ALA A 409 1.53 -25.39 -9.48
CA ALA A 409 2.93 -25.08 -9.18
C ALA A 409 3.38 -23.67 -9.59
N MET A 410 2.70 -23.00 -10.53
CA MET A 410 3.08 -21.66 -11.01
C MET A 410 2.32 -20.51 -10.32
N LEU A 411 1.28 -20.81 -9.53
CA LEU A 411 0.39 -19.79 -8.95
C LEU A 411 1.07 -18.87 -7.92
N PHE A 412 2.21 -19.27 -7.35
CA PHE A 412 3.00 -18.43 -6.43
C PHE A 412 3.52 -17.14 -7.07
N VAL A 413 3.51 -17.07 -8.40
CA VAL A 413 3.98 -15.90 -9.17
C VAL A 413 2.91 -14.83 -9.28
N ILE A 414 1.63 -15.17 -9.10
CA ILE A 414 0.53 -14.23 -9.29
C ILE A 414 0.69 -13.03 -8.34
N PRO A 415 0.90 -11.81 -8.87
CA PRO A 415 1.14 -10.61 -8.07
C PRO A 415 -0.18 -10.07 -7.52
N GLY A 416 -0.75 -10.77 -6.53
CA GLY A 416 -2.05 -10.42 -5.96
C GLY A 416 -2.08 -9.04 -5.29
N PHE A 417 -1.03 -8.66 -4.57
CA PHE A 417 -1.02 -7.38 -3.86
C PHE A 417 -1.05 -6.17 -4.81
N PRO A 418 -0.19 -6.08 -5.85
CA PRO A 418 -0.34 -5.03 -6.86
C PRO A 418 -1.70 -5.04 -7.56
N LEU A 419 -2.26 -6.23 -7.87
CA LEU A 419 -3.56 -6.36 -8.53
C LEU A 419 -4.68 -5.73 -7.69
N ILE A 420 -4.75 -6.07 -6.41
CA ILE A 420 -5.80 -5.57 -5.51
C ILE A 420 -5.60 -4.08 -5.22
N THR A 421 -4.36 -3.64 -4.95
CA THR A 421 -4.09 -2.21 -4.73
C THR A 421 -4.40 -1.36 -5.95
N GLY A 422 -4.03 -1.80 -7.15
CA GLY A 422 -4.35 -1.08 -8.39
C GLY A 422 -5.86 -0.95 -8.62
N GLY A 423 -6.62 -2.02 -8.35
CA GLY A 423 -8.07 -1.96 -8.42
C GLY A 423 -8.70 -1.02 -7.38
N LEU A 424 -8.15 -0.96 -6.16
CA LEU A 424 -8.60 -0.03 -5.12
C LEU A 424 -8.23 1.43 -5.45
N ASP A 425 -7.07 1.66 -6.07
CA ASP A 425 -6.64 2.99 -6.51
C ASP A 425 -7.56 3.49 -7.65
N MET A 426 -7.91 2.63 -8.61
CA MET A 426 -8.93 2.94 -9.64
C MET A 426 -10.32 3.22 -9.05
N ALA A 427 -10.73 2.46 -8.03
CA ALA A 427 -12.01 2.70 -7.33
C ALA A 427 -12.05 4.06 -6.60
N LYS A 428 -10.88 4.66 -6.34
CA LYS A 428 -10.70 5.99 -5.78
C LYS A 428 -10.31 7.04 -6.83
N ILE A 429 -10.58 6.77 -8.10
CA ILE A 429 -10.37 7.69 -9.23
C ILE A 429 -8.87 8.04 -9.45
N ASP A 430 -7.96 7.31 -8.79
CA ASP A 430 -6.52 7.43 -8.99
C ASP A 430 -6.08 6.53 -10.16
N PHE A 431 -6.57 6.88 -11.34
CA PHE A 431 -6.36 6.11 -12.57
C PHE A 431 -4.89 5.99 -12.99
N PRO A 432 -4.04 7.03 -12.92
CA PRO A 432 -2.64 6.93 -13.33
C PRO A 432 -1.90 5.79 -12.61
N SER A 433 -1.96 5.77 -11.28
CA SER A 433 -1.33 4.72 -10.48
C SER A 433 -2.01 3.35 -10.66
N GLY A 434 -3.34 3.35 -10.68
CA GLY A 434 -4.15 2.13 -10.80
C GLY A 434 -3.89 1.37 -12.11
N ILE A 435 -3.88 2.07 -13.25
CA ILE A 435 -3.63 1.49 -14.57
C ILE A 435 -2.20 0.97 -14.68
N GLN A 436 -1.20 1.70 -14.18
CA GLN A 436 0.20 1.24 -14.18
C GLN A 436 0.36 -0.07 -13.39
N ARG A 437 -0.27 -0.18 -12.22
CA ARG A 437 -0.28 -1.42 -11.40
C ARG A 437 -0.92 -2.58 -12.15
N VAL A 438 -2.08 -2.37 -12.75
CA VAL A 438 -2.79 -3.42 -13.52
C VAL A 438 -1.96 -3.85 -14.72
N ALA A 439 -1.39 -2.91 -15.48
CA ALA A 439 -0.53 -3.21 -16.62
C ALA A 439 0.71 -4.03 -16.19
N TYR A 440 1.36 -3.66 -15.09
CA TYR A 440 2.48 -4.41 -14.52
C TYR A 440 2.09 -5.85 -14.16
N VAL A 441 0.93 -6.05 -13.54
CA VAL A 441 0.40 -7.38 -13.21
C VAL A 441 0.13 -8.20 -14.47
N LEU A 442 -0.50 -7.62 -15.49
CA LEU A 442 -0.78 -8.28 -16.75
C LEU A 442 0.51 -8.73 -17.45
N CYS A 443 1.56 -7.90 -17.46
CA CYS A 443 2.87 -8.28 -17.99
C CYS A 443 3.49 -9.46 -17.24
N ILE A 444 3.37 -9.51 -15.91
CA ILE A 444 3.85 -10.66 -15.10
C ILE A 444 3.07 -11.93 -15.45
N ILE A 445 1.74 -11.85 -15.51
CA ILE A 445 0.87 -12.98 -15.84
C ILE A 445 1.19 -13.49 -17.25
N LEU A 446 1.37 -12.59 -18.22
CA LEU A 446 1.76 -12.95 -19.58
C LEU A 446 3.08 -13.72 -19.58
N MET A 447 4.12 -13.21 -18.92
CA MET A 447 5.42 -13.88 -18.84
C MET A 447 5.35 -15.24 -18.14
N ALA A 448 4.56 -15.34 -17.06
CA ALA A 448 4.36 -16.58 -16.31
C ALA A 448 3.63 -17.63 -17.15
N THR A 449 2.53 -17.24 -17.81
CA THR A 449 1.73 -18.14 -18.63
C THR A 449 2.45 -18.57 -19.90
N LEU A 450 3.26 -17.71 -20.52
CA LEU A 450 4.15 -18.08 -21.63
C LEU A 450 5.22 -19.10 -21.20
N ALA A 451 5.83 -18.93 -20.02
CA ALA A 451 6.78 -19.89 -19.48
C ALA A 451 6.13 -21.25 -19.20
N GLY A 452 4.96 -21.24 -18.57
CA GLY A 452 4.17 -22.45 -18.28
C GLY A 452 3.76 -23.18 -19.57
N TRP A 453 3.25 -22.43 -20.56
CA TRP A 453 2.91 -22.97 -21.87
C TRP A 453 4.12 -23.57 -22.59
N ALA A 454 5.27 -22.89 -22.60
CA ALA A 454 6.49 -23.40 -23.23
C ALA A 454 6.92 -24.76 -22.64
N VAL A 455 6.89 -24.90 -21.31
CA VAL A 455 7.19 -26.18 -20.65
C VAL A 455 6.12 -27.23 -20.95
N ALA A 456 4.84 -26.86 -20.91
CA ALA A 456 3.74 -27.78 -21.17
C ALA A 456 3.80 -28.36 -22.60
N VAL A 457 4.19 -27.56 -23.60
CA VAL A 457 4.44 -28.04 -24.98
C VAL A 457 5.65 -28.99 -25.03
N MET A 458 6.75 -28.67 -24.34
CA MET A 458 7.93 -29.56 -24.32
C MET A 458 7.64 -30.92 -23.68
N VAL A 459 6.80 -30.93 -22.65
CA VAL A 459 6.49 -32.13 -21.83
C VAL A 459 5.24 -32.88 -22.34
N HIS A 460 4.50 -32.30 -23.30
CA HIS A 460 3.25 -32.83 -23.87
C HIS A 460 2.12 -33.01 -22.84
N LEU A 461 1.92 -32.00 -21.98
CA LEU A 461 0.88 -32.02 -20.94
C LEU A 461 -0.44 -31.50 -21.50
N HIS A 462 -1.55 -32.16 -21.18
CA HIS A 462 -2.90 -31.67 -21.54
C HIS A 462 -3.60 -31.09 -20.31
N PRO A 463 -4.07 -29.84 -20.34
CA PRO A 463 -4.84 -29.28 -19.23
C PRO A 463 -6.29 -29.72 -19.32
N GLU A 464 -6.59 -30.88 -18.76
CA GLU A 464 -7.96 -31.22 -18.41
C GLU A 464 -8.37 -30.51 -17.10
N GLY A 465 -9.65 -30.52 -16.74
CA GLY A 465 -10.08 -29.98 -15.45
C GLY A 465 -9.71 -30.88 -14.29
N PHE A 466 -9.78 -30.34 -13.08
CA PHE A 466 -9.78 -31.18 -11.90
C PHE A 466 -11.10 -31.97 -11.85
N GLU A 467 -11.01 -33.28 -11.67
CA GLU A 467 -12.19 -34.11 -11.42
C GLU A 467 -12.68 -33.92 -9.98
N PRO A 468 -14.01 -33.92 -9.73
CA PRO A 468 -14.53 -33.80 -8.37
C PRO A 468 -14.08 -34.98 -7.49
N LEU A 469 -13.50 -34.71 -6.31
CA LEU A 469 -12.97 -35.74 -5.41
C LEU A 469 -14.02 -36.71 -4.83
N GLY A 470 -15.32 -36.47 -5.05
CA GLY A 470 -16.40 -37.35 -4.57
C GLY A 470 -16.49 -37.50 -3.05
N LEU A 471 -15.88 -36.58 -2.29
CA LEU A 471 -15.86 -36.60 -0.83
C LEU A 471 -17.22 -36.21 -0.23
N ASP A 472 -17.50 -36.72 0.97
CA ASP A 472 -18.67 -36.32 1.75
C ASP A 472 -18.71 -34.78 1.93
N PRO A 473 -19.86 -34.11 1.72
CA PRO A 473 -19.95 -32.65 1.74
C PRO A 473 -19.41 -32.00 3.03
N TRP A 474 -19.61 -32.63 4.19
CA TRP A 474 -19.12 -32.11 5.47
C TRP A 474 -17.61 -32.24 5.61
N VAL A 475 -17.05 -33.38 5.19
CA VAL A 475 -15.60 -33.61 5.18
C VAL A 475 -14.92 -32.68 4.19
N ASN A 476 -15.50 -32.50 3.00
CA ASN A 476 -15.01 -31.58 1.99
C ASN A 476 -15.05 -30.13 2.50
N GLY A 477 -16.13 -29.70 3.16
CA GLY A 477 -16.24 -28.37 3.77
C GLY A 477 -15.15 -28.12 4.81
N LEU A 478 -14.91 -29.07 5.71
CA LEU A 478 -13.85 -28.97 6.72
C LEU A 478 -12.45 -28.90 6.08
N LEU A 479 -12.19 -29.77 5.09
CA LEU A 479 -10.90 -29.77 4.40
C LEU A 479 -10.69 -28.51 3.58
N ARG A 480 -11.73 -27.96 2.94
CA ARG A 480 -11.69 -26.65 2.25
C ARG A 480 -11.35 -25.54 3.23
N PHE A 481 -11.97 -25.52 4.41
CA PHE A 481 -11.65 -24.53 5.43
C PHE A 481 -10.17 -24.59 5.86
N VAL A 482 -9.66 -25.80 6.12
CA VAL A 482 -8.24 -26.01 6.50
C VAL A 482 -7.31 -25.64 5.35
N ALA A 483 -7.62 -26.03 4.12
CA ALA A 483 -6.84 -25.69 2.94
C ALA A 483 -6.83 -24.18 2.68
N ALA A 484 -7.96 -23.50 2.77
CA ALA A 484 -8.04 -22.05 2.65
C ALA A 484 -7.22 -21.34 3.73
N PHE A 485 -7.27 -21.83 4.97
CA PHE A 485 -6.44 -21.32 6.07
C PHE A 485 -4.94 -21.44 5.75
N VAL A 486 -4.48 -22.62 5.34
CA VAL A 486 -3.07 -22.86 4.99
C VAL A 486 -2.65 -22.06 3.75
N GLY A 487 -3.52 -21.98 2.74
CA GLY A 487 -3.35 -21.18 1.53
C GLY A 487 -3.07 -19.72 1.83
N VAL A 488 -3.98 -19.09 2.57
CA VAL A 488 -3.89 -17.66 2.95
C VAL A 488 -2.71 -17.40 3.89
N TRP A 489 -2.44 -18.31 4.84
CA TRP A 489 -1.26 -18.22 5.69
C TRP A 489 0.03 -18.20 4.86
N GLY A 490 0.18 -19.11 3.89
CA GLY A 490 1.39 -19.19 3.07
C GLY A 490 1.58 -17.98 2.14
N PHE A 491 0.51 -17.44 1.55
CA PHE A 491 0.59 -16.17 0.80
C PHE A 491 0.85 -14.96 1.71
N SER A 492 0.33 -14.95 2.94
CA SER A 492 0.61 -13.88 3.89
C SER A 492 2.08 -13.84 4.31
N VAL A 493 2.71 -15.02 4.46
CA VAL A 493 4.17 -15.16 4.65
C VAL A 493 4.93 -14.67 3.42
N LEU A 494 4.42 -14.93 2.21
CA LEU A 494 5.01 -14.45 0.96
C LEU A 494 5.06 -12.93 0.87
N PHE A 495 4.06 -12.24 1.43
CA PHE A 495 3.99 -10.79 1.57
C PHE A 495 4.81 -10.22 2.74
N ASN A 496 5.63 -11.06 3.40
CA ASN A 496 6.47 -10.71 4.53
C ASN A 496 5.69 -10.22 5.77
N SER A 497 4.49 -10.76 6.01
CA SER A 497 3.67 -10.43 7.19
C SER A 497 4.18 -11.13 8.45
N PRO A 498 4.14 -10.51 9.64
CA PRO A 498 4.39 -11.20 10.91
C PRO A 498 3.40 -12.35 11.14
N GLN A 499 3.83 -13.43 11.79
CA GLN A 499 3.03 -14.66 11.96
C GLN A 499 1.66 -14.41 12.59
N ARG A 500 1.56 -13.53 13.59
CA ARG A 500 0.29 -13.20 14.24
C ARG A 500 -0.69 -12.54 13.26
N MET A 501 -0.18 -11.71 12.37
CA MET A 501 -0.94 -11.08 11.30
C MET A 501 -1.34 -12.11 10.23
N CYS A 502 -0.45 -13.06 9.91
CA CYS A 502 -0.76 -14.18 9.01
C CYS A 502 -1.92 -15.03 9.54
N LEU A 503 -1.95 -15.35 10.83
CA LEU A 503 -3.01 -16.15 11.44
C LEU A 503 -4.37 -15.44 11.39
N THR A 504 -4.41 -14.12 11.66
CA THR A 504 -5.64 -13.33 11.53
C THR A 504 -6.13 -13.29 10.09
N ALA A 505 -5.24 -13.02 9.13
CA ALA A 505 -5.60 -13.03 7.71
C ALA A 505 -6.06 -14.42 7.26
N ALA A 506 -5.38 -15.48 7.69
CA ALA A 506 -5.73 -16.87 7.38
C ALA A 506 -7.11 -17.25 7.90
N LEU A 507 -7.49 -16.80 9.10
CA LEU A 507 -8.83 -17.02 9.62
C LEU A 507 -9.90 -16.30 8.80
N ILE A 508 -9.68 -15.02 8.46
CA ILE A 508 -10.61 -14.25 7.63
C ILE A 508 -10.75 -14.95 6.27
N GLY A 509 -9.63 -15.22 5.59
CA GLY A 509 -9.63 -15.85 4.28
C GLY A 509 -10.25 -17.25 4.28
N ALA A 510 -10.04 -18.07 5.32
CA ALA A 510 -10.65 -19.38 5.44
C ALA A 510 -12.19 -19.32 5.47
N ILE A 511 -12.75 -18.40 6.25
CA ILE A 511 -14.21 -18.20 6.31
C ILE A 511 -14.74 -17.72 4.96
N MET A 512 -14.07 -16.76 4.33
CA MET A 512 -14.54 -16.14 3.08
C MET A 512 -14.43 -17.07 1.88
N ASP A 513 -13.35 -17.84 1.80
CA ASP A 513 -13.14 -18.76 0.69
C ASP A 513 -14.06 -19.99 0.79
N THR A 514 -14.27 -20.51 2.00
CA THR A 514 -15.26 -21.57 2.22
C THR A 514 -16.65 -21.11 1.80
N LEU A 515 -17.06 -19.90 2.22
CA LEU A 515 -18.33 -19.31 1.79
C LEU A 515 -18.41 -19.12 0.26
N ARG A 516 -17.33 -18.64 -0.36
CA ARG A 516 -17.26 -18.48 -1.83
C ARG A 516 -17.49 -19.80 -2.55
N LEU A 517 -16.86 -20.88 -2.10
CA LEU A 517 -16.99 -22.21 -2.71
C LEU A 517 -18.36 -22.81 -2.45
N GLU A 518 -18.93 -22.66 -1.25
CA GLU A 518 -20.30 -23.10 -0.95
C GLU A 518 -21.33 -22.38 -1.82
N LEU A 519 -21.19 -21.07 -2.04
CA LEU A 519 -22.07 -20.32 -2.95
C LEU A 519 -22.00 -20.87 -4.37
N GLN A 520 -20.83 -21.28 -4.85
CA GLN A 520 -20.66 -21.89 -6.16
C GLN A 520 -21.31 -23.28 -6.22
N ASP A 521 -21.23 -24.07 -5.15
CA ASP A 521 -21.93 -25.35 -5.05
C ASP A 521 -23.47 -25.16 -5.09
N PHE A 522 -23.98 -24.01 -4.62
CA PHE A 522 -25.38 -23.59 -4.77
C PHE A 522 -25.73 -22.96 -6.13
N ASN A 523 -24.89 -23.15 -7.17
CA ASN A 523 -25.06 -22.60 -8.52
C ASN A 523 -25.05 -21.07 -8.60
N VAL A 524 -24.46 -20.36 -7.64
CA VAL A 524 -24.19 -18.93 -7.78
C VAL A 524 -23.01 -18.74 -8.74
N ALA A 525 -23.13 -17.79 -9.66
CA ALA A 525 -22.07 -17.48 -10.61
C ALA A 525 -20.73 -17.16 -9.90
N PRO A 526 -19.58 -17.67 -10.36
CA PRO A 526 -18.28 -17.48 -9.69
C PRO A 526 -17.89 -16.02 -9.44
N GLU A 527 -18.31 -15.12 -10.33
CA GLU A 527 -18.10 -13.67 -10.26
C GLU A 527 -18.83 -13.09 -9.04
N MET A 528 -20.11 -13.43 -8.88
CA MET A 528 -20.94 -13.00 -7.76
C MET A 528 -20.47 -13.58 -6.44
N ALA A 529 -20.12 -14.87 -6.42
CA ALA A 529 -19.55 -15.51 -5.22
C ALA A 529 -18.24 -14.83 -4.80
N THR A 530 -17.39 -14.47 -5.76
CA THR A 530 -16.13 -13.77 -5.49
C THR A 530 -16.37 -12.35 -4.98
N PHE A 531 -17.34 -11.62 -5.54
CA PHE A 531 -17.74 -10.30 -5.04
C PHE A 531 -18.19 -10.37 -3.58
N ILE A 532 -19.09 -11.32 -3.25
CA ILE A 532 -19.60 -11.51 -1.88
C ILE A 532 -18.47 -11.87 -0.92
N GLY A 533 -17.58 -12.79 -1.31
CA GLY A 533 -16.41 -13.17 -0.53
C GLY A 533 -15.47 -12.00 -0.25
N ALA A 534 -15.16 -11.18 -1.26
CA ALA A 534 -14.32 -10.00 -1.11
C ALA A 534 -14.97 -8.91 -0.25
N PHE A 535 -16.28 -8.68 -0.42
CA PHE A 535 -17.05 -7.73 0.39
C PHE A 535 -17.04 -8.12 1.86
N LEU A 536 -17.32 -9.39 2.16
CA LEU A 536 -17.33 -9.87 3.53
C LEU A 536 -15.92 -9.91 4.15
N ALA A 537 -14.87 -10.19 3.35
CA ALA A 537 -13.48 -10.06 3.80
C ALA A 537 -13.16 -8.62 4.25
N GLY A 538 -13.63 -7.63 3.49
CA GLY A 538 -13.49 -6.21 3.82
C GLY A 538 -14.24 -5.84 5.10
N ILE A 539 -15.47 -6.32 5.28
CA ILE A 539 -16.25 -6.09 6.51
C ILE A 539 -15.56 -6.72 7.71
N LEU A 540 -15.13 -7.99 7.63
CA LEU A 540 -14.47 -8.68 8.73
C LEU A 540 -13.16 -7.99 9.14
N ALA A 541 -12.38 -7.53 8.16
CA ALA A 541 -11.18 -6.74 8.46
C ALA A 541 -11.50 -5.40 9.14
N SER A 542 -12.58 -4.72 8.74
CA SER A 542 -13.05 -3.49 9.39
C SER A 542 -13.60 -3.75 10.81
N VAL A 543 -14.34 -4.84 11.02
CA VAL A 543 -14.84 -5.26 12.33
C VAL A 543 -13.68 -5.63 13.25
N TRP A 544 -12.68 -6.35 12.75
CA TRP A 544 -11.47 -6.68 13.50
C TRP A 544 -10.78 -5.41 14.01
N ARG A 545 -10.56 -4.44 13.12
CA ARG A 545 -9.94 -3.16 13.48
C ARG A 545 -10.79 -2.34 14.45
N SER A 546 -12.11 -2.28 14.23
CA SER A 546 -13.05 -1.59 15.14
C SER A 546 -13.07 -2.23 16.53
N SER A 547 -12.96 -3.55 16.59
CA SER A 547 -12.90 -4.31 17.85
C SER A 547 -11.62 -4.04 18.65
N VAL A 548 -10.48 -3.84 17.97
CA VAL A 548 -9.25 -3.37 18.62
C VAL A 548 -9.44 -1.94 19.13
N ARG A 549 -10.07 -1.04 18.35
CA ARG A 549 -10.31 0.35 18.75
C ARG A 549 -11.26 0.49 19.94
N ARG A 550 -12.31 -0.35 20.00
CA ARG A 550 -13.27 -0.40 21.12
C ARG A 550 -12.74 -1.12 22.36
N GLY A 551 -11.49 -1.61 22.33
CA GLY A 551 -10.83 -2.27 23.45
C GLY A 551 -11.21 -3.74 23.66
N TRP A 552 -12.00 -4.34 22.76
CA TRP A 552 -12.41 -5.75 22.86
C TRP A 552 -11.25 -6.70 22.53
N LEU A 553 -10.39 -6.30 21.59
CA LEU A 553 -9.18 -7.03 21.22
C LEU A 553 -7.91 -6.32 21.76
N PRO A 554 -6.83 -7.07 22.02
CA PRO A 554 -5.55 -6.48 22.41
C PRO A 554 -5.02 -5.41 21.43
N PRO A 555 -4.42 -4.31 21.93
CA PRO A 555 -3.89 -3.21 21.09
C PRO A 555 -2.85 -3.66 20.04
N HIS A 556 -2.04 -4.68 20.34
CA HIS A 556 -1.02 -5.21 19.43
C HIS A 556 -1.58 -5.92 18.18
N LEU A 557 -2.90 -6.19 18.13
CA LEU A 557 -3.58 -6.75 16.96
C LEU A 557 -4.16 -5.68 16.02
N GLY A 558 -3.79 -4.41 16.22
CA GLY A 558 -4.24 -3.25 15.42
C GLY A 558 -3.62 -3.18 14.02
N TYR A 559 -3.70 -4.24 13.23
CA TYR A 559 -3.06 -4.29 11.91
C TYR A 559 -3.75 -3.40 10.86
N PRO A 560 -3.01 -2.89 9.86
CA PRO A 560 -3.60 -2.20 8.72
C PRO A 560 -4.59 -3.08 7.98
N ARG A 561 -5.72 -2.50 7.53
CA ARG A 561 -6.78 -3.25 6.83
C ARG A 561 -6.28 -3.93 5.56
N ILE A 562 -5.48 -3.24 4.74
CA ILE A 562 -4.90 -3.79 3.49
C ILE A 562 -4.07 -5.04 3.76
N CYS A 563 -3.31 -5.02 4.85
CA CYS A 563 -2.47 -6.13 5.26
C CYS A 563 -3.31 -7.36 5.63
N LEU A 564 -4.55 -7.20 6.10
CA LEU A 564 -5.47 -8.32 6.36
C LEU A 564 -6.29 -8.71 5.12
N THR A 565 -6.84 -7.75 4.39
CA THR A 565 -7.75 -8.03 3.27
C THR A 565 -7.04 -8.63 2.07
N VAL A 566 -5.88 -8.09 1.68
CA VAL A 566 -5.19 -8.52 0.46
C VAL A 566 -4.76 -9.99 0.52
N PRO A 567 -4.09 -10.49 1.58
CA PRO A 567 -3.79 -11.91 1.68
C PRO A 567 -5.05 -12.77 1.79
N SER A 568 -6.11 -12.29 2.43
CA SER A 568 -7.35 -13.07 2.61
C SER A 568 -8.06 -13.37 1.29
N ILE A 569 -7.94 -12.49 0.29
CA ILE A 569 -8.61 -12.63 -1.00
C ILE A 569 -7.67 -13.08 -2.14
N VAL A 570 -6.35 -13.17 -1.91
CA VAL A 570 -5.41 -13.48 -3.00
C VAL A 570 -5.65 -14.85 -3.63
N ILE A 571 -6.09 -15.82 -2.83
CA ILE A 571 -6.47 -17.15 -3.32
C ILE A 571 -7.73 -17.08 -4.20
N MET A 572 -8.50 -16.01 -4.15
CA MET A 572 -9.67 -15.86 -5.01
C MET A 572 -9.32 -15.46 -6.44
N VAL A 573 -8.06 -15.04 -6.70
CA VAL A 573 -7.60 -14.65 -8.04
C VAL A 573 -7.65 -15.86 -8.98
N PRO A 574 -8.28 -15.75 -10.17
CA PRO A 574 -8.61 -16.88 -11.03
C PRO A 574 -7.42 -17.38 -11.85
N GLY A 575 -6.38 -17.87 -11.18
CA GLY A 575 -5.14 -18.37 -11.81
C GLY A 575 -5.39 -19.43 -12.88
N LEU A 576 -6.29 -20.38 -12.60
CA LEU A 576 -6.67 -21.45 -13.53
C LEU A 576 -7.32 -20.90 -14.80
N TYR A 577 -8.18 -19.88 -14.71
CA TYR A 577 -8.88 -19.31 -15.86
C TYR A 577 -7.91 -18.57 -16.77
N MET A 578 -6.98 -17.80 -16.19
CA MET A 578 -5.92 -17.12 -16.95
C MET A 578 -5.03 -18.11 -17.68
N TYR A 579 -4.72 -19.25 -17.06
CA TYR A 579 -3.94 -20.29 -17.70
C TYR A 579 -4.69 -20.95 -18.87
N ARG A 580 -5.94 -21.36 -18.65
CA ARG A 580 -6.77 -21.97 -19.69
C ARG A 580 -6.91 -21.04 -20.89
N ALA A 581 -7.13 -19.75 -20.64
CA ALA A 581 -7.15 -18.74 -21.68
C ALA A 581 -5.86 -18.76 -22.52
N MET A 582 -4.68 -18.75 -21.88
CA MET A 582 -3.40 -18.79 -22.59
C MET A 582 -3.15 -20.11 -23.32
N TRP A 583 -3.50 -21.25 -22.71
CA TRP A 583 -3.34 -22.55 -23.34
C TRP A 583 -4.17 -22.69 -24.61
N TYR A 584 -5.46 -22.32 -24.54
CA TYR A 584 -6.34 -22.33 -25.71
C TYR A 584 -5.87 -21.33 -26.76
N LEU A 585 -5.35 -20.17 -26.35
CA LEU A 585 -4.74 -19.20 -27.27
C LEU A 585 -3.52 -19.78 -27.99
N GLY A 586 -2.61 -20.45 -27.28
CA GLY A 586 -1.45 -21.13 -27.85
C GLY A 586 -1.80 -22.35 -28.71
N SER A 587 -2.96 -22.95 -28.47
CA SER A 587 -3.55 -24.02 -29.30
C SER A 587 -4.42 -23.48 -30.44
N PHE A 588 -4.42 -22.15 -30.67
CA PHE A 588 -5.22 -21.44 -31.67
C PHE A 588 -6.74 -21.63 -31.57
N GLN A 589 -7.26 -22.02 -30.39
CA GLN A 589 -8.70 -22.11 -30.08
C GLN A 589 -9.21 -20.78 -29.50
N THR A 590 -9.34 -19.77 -30.37
CA THR A 590 -9.61 -18.38 -29.97
C THR A 590 -10.92 -18.19 -29.19
N MET A 591 -12.00 -18.90 -29.55
CA MET A 591 -13.30 -18.76 -28.87
C MET A 591 -13.25 -19.25 -27.41
N ASN A 592 -12.66 -20.43 -27.18
CA ASN A 592 -12.46 -20.97 -25.84
C ASN A 592 -11.49 -20.09 -25.02
N ALA A 593 -10.43 -19.60 -25.67
CA ALA A 593 -9.49 -18.68 -25.04
C ALA A 593 -10.20 -17.40 -24.55
N LEU A 594 -11.08 -16.84 -25.38
CA LEU A 594 -11.83 -15.62 -25.07
C LEU A 594 -12.82 -15.83 -23.91
N ASP A 595 -13.56 -16.94 -23.87
CA ASP A 595 -14.51 -17.24 -22.78
C ASP A 595 -13.79 -17.32 -21.43
N TRP A 596 -12.68 -18.07 -21.36
CA TRP A 596 -11.88 -18.17 -20.13
C TRP A 596 -11.23 -16.84 -19.75
N ALA A 597 -10.76 -16.06 -20.74
CA ALA A 597 -10.21 -14.73 -20.49
C ALA A 597 -11.27 -13.79 -19.91
N PHE A 598 -12.49 -13.81 -20.44
CA PHE A 598 -13.60 -12.97 -19.97
C PHE A 598 -14.01 -13.33 -18.53
N ARG A 599 -14.15 -14.63 -18.23
CA ARG A 599 -14.39 -15.12 -16.85
C ARG A 599 -13.30 -14.68 -15.88
N ALA A 600 -12.03 -14.81 -16.28
CA ALA A 600 -10.91 -14.37 -15.46
C ALA A 600 -10.97 -12.85 -15.18
N PHE A 601 -11.22 -12.06 -16.22
CA PHE A 601 -11.31 -10.61 -16.14
C PHE A 601 -12.46 -10.15 -15.22
N MET A 602 -13.65 -10.75 -15.34
CA MET A 602 -14.80 -10.42 -14.49
C MET A 602 -14.52 -10.70 -13.02
N VAL A 603 -13.96 -11.86 -12.69
CA VAL A 603 -13.57 -12.21 -11.31
C VAL A 603 -12.51 -11.22 -10.78
N ILE A 604 -11.52 -10.86 -11.59
CA ILE A 604 -10.48 -9.89 -11.22
C ILE A 604 -11.07 -8.53 -10.88
N ILE A 605 -12.11 -8.07 -11.59
CA ILE A 605 -12.81 -6.81 -11.32
C ILE A 605 -13.68 -6.90 -10.05
N CYS A 606 -14.36 -8.02 -9.83
CA CYS A 606 -15.23 -8.20 -8.67
C CYS A 606 -14.47 -8.10 -7.33
N LEU A 607 -13.20 -8.52 -7.29
CA LEU A 607 -12.36 -8.47 -6.08
C LEU A 607 -12.16 -7.05 -5.51
N PRO A 608 -11.57 -6.09 -6.24
CA PRO A 608 -11.40 -4.72 -5.75
C PRO A 608 -12.74 -4.01 -5.55
N ILE A 609 -13.76 -4.26 -6.38
CA ILE A 609 -15.09 -3.65 -6.19
C ILE A 609 -15.72 -4.13 -4.88
N GLY A 610 -15.65 -5.44 -4.56
CA GLY A 610 -16.14 -5.97 -3.29
C GLY A 610 -15.45 -5.32 -2.09
N LEU A 611 -14.13 -5.18 -2.14
CA LEU A 611 -13.37 -4.48 -1.09
C LEU A 611 -13.69 -2.98 -1.01
N ALA A 612 -13.83 -2.30 -2.15
CA ALA A 612 -14.19 -0.88 -2.19
C ALA A 612 -15.58 -0.66 -1.58
N MET A 613 -16.56 -1.48 -1.95
CA MET A 613 -17.91 -1.42 -1.38
C MET A 613 -17.90 -1.67 0.13
N ALA A 614 -17.10 -2.63 0.60
CA ALA A 614 -16.94 -2.85 2.04
C ALA A 614 -16.37 -1.62 2.76
N ARG A 615 -15.48 -0.87 2.11
CA ARG A 615 -14.96 0.39 2.64
C ARG A 615 -15.97 1.51 2.61
N VAL A 616 -16.73 1.67 1.52
CA VAL A 616 -17.85 2.62 1.47
C VAL A 616 -18.81 2.34 2.64
N VAL A 617 -19.12 1.08 2.94
CA VAL A 617 -19.99 0.73 4.07
C VAL A 617 -19.32 1.00 5.43
N THR A 618 -18.01 0.89 5.56
CA THR A 618 -17.33 0.91 6.88
C THR A 618 -16.53 2.18 7.19
N ASP A 619 -16.31 3.07 6.23
CA ASP A 619 -15.43 4.24 6.34
C ASP A 619 -16.05 5.48 5.69
N LYS A 620 -16.11 6.60 6.41
CA LYS A 620 -16.69 7.87 5.92
C LYS A 620 -15.84 8.46 4.78
N SER A 621 -14.51 8.31 4.85
CA SER A 621 -13.57 8.78 3.80
C SER A 621 -13.72 8.04 2.46
N TRP A 622 -14.36 6.86 2.46
CA TRP A 622 -14.67 6.12 1.25
C TRP A 622 -16.06 6.43 0.69
N ARG A 623 -16.95 7.03 1.49
CA ARG A 623 -18.31 7.40 1.07
C ARG A 623 -18.38 8.72 0.32
N TYR A 624 -17.50 9.64 0.69
CA TYR A 624 -17.47 10.99 0.14
C TYR A 624 -16.13 11.20 -0.53
N ASP A 625 -16.16 11.54 -1.82
CA ASP A 625 -15.00 12.09 -2.50
C ASP A 625 -14.93 13.56 -2.10
N ILE A 626 -13.83 13.93 -1.44
CA ILE A 626 -13.58 15.28 -0.93
C ILE A 626 -12.34 15.81 -1.64
#